data_AF-F8NHE9-F1
#
_entry.id   AF-F8NHE9-F1
#
_cell.length_a   1.000
_cell.length_b   1.000
_cell.length_c   1.000
_cell.angle_alpha   90.00
_cell.angle_beta   90.00
_cell.angle_gamma   90.00
#
_symmetry.space_group_name_H-M   'P 1'
#
loop_
_entity.id
_entity.type
_entity.pdbx_description
1 polymer ?
#
loop_
_entity_poly.entity_id
_entity_poly.type
_entity_poly.pdbx_seq_one_letter_code
_entity_poly.pdbx_strand_id
1 'polypeptide(L)' 'NEVKPEEEIKRLVPPEYHDFRKVFSKHKSERFPEAKPWDHAIDLKDTFKPRKGHMIPCFLALVLHRIQHESP' A
#
# COMPACT_ATOMS: atom_id res chain seq x y z
N ASN A 1 20.09 24.11 5.92
CA ASN A 1 20.95 22.92 5.96
C ASN A 1 20.30 21.82 5.17
N GLU A 2 20.73 21.62 3.93
CA GLU A 2 20.30 20.46 3.13
C GLU A 2 20.94 19.21 3.70
N VAL A 3 20.15 18.35 4.33
CA VAL A 3 20.61 17.03 4.77
C VAL A 3 20.62 16.14 3.54
N LYS A 4 21.78 15.54 3.26
CA LYS A 4 21.89 14.58 2.15
C LYS A 4 20.96 13.38 2.44
N PRO A 5 20.14 12.91 1.48
CA PRO A 5 19.17 11.83 1.70
C PRO A 5 19.79 10.55 2.30
N GLU A 6 21.04 10.27 1.94
CA GLU A 6 21.84 9.15 2.45
C GLU A 6 22.01 9.19 3.99
N GLU A 7 22.20 10.38 4.55
CA GLU A 7 22.43 10.58 5.99
C GLU A 7 21.13 10.56 6.79
N GLU A 8 20.02 10.95 6.18
CA GLU A 8 18.69 10.82 6.78
C GLU A 8 18.29 9.34 6.89
N ILE A 9 18.48 8.56 5.81
CA ILE A 9 18.18 7.13 5.80
C ILE A 9 19.00 6.39 6.86
N LYS A 10 20.30 6.72 7.02
CA LYS A 10 21.15 6.13 8.07
C LYS A 10 20.63 6.36 9.50
N ARG A 11 20.01 7.51 9.76
CA ARG A 11 19.48 7.86 11.08
C ARG A 11 18.13 7.21 11.37
N LEU A 12 17.31 7.02 10.33
CA LEU A 12 15.96 6.45 10.47
C LEU A 12 15.93 4.92 10.39
N VAL A 13 16.84 4.32 9.63
CA VAL A 13 16.88 2.88 9.39
C VAL A 13 17.73 2.17 10.45
N PRO A 14 17.22 1.13 11.12
CA PRO A 14 18.00 0.34 12.06
C PRO A 14 19.27 -0.28 11.44
N PRO A 15 20.36 -0.46 12.23
CA PRO A 15 21.65 -0.96 11.72
C PRO A 15 21.57 -2.27 10.93
N GLU A 16 20.67 -3.17 11.33
CA GLU A 16 20.48 -4.49 10.71
C GLU A 16 20.00 -4.39 9.26
N TYR A 17 19.42 -3.26 8.87
CA TYR A 17 18.91 -3.00 7.52
C TYR A 17 19.78 -2.03 6.73
N HIS A 18 20.98 -1.70 7.21
CA HIS A 18 21.87 -0.76 6.55
C HIS A 18 22.35 -1.24 5.17
N ASP A 19 22.43 -2.55 4.95
CA ASP A 19 22.72 -3.13 3.65
C ASP A 19 21.58 -2.89 2.63
N PHE A 20 20.36 -2.67 3.12
CA PHE A 20 19.15 -2.43 2.33
C PHE A 20 18.74 -0.96 2.26
N ARG A 21 19.61 -0.01 2.63
CA ARG A 21 19.33 1.45 2.60
C ARG A 21 18.69 1.93 1.28
N LYS A 22 19.06 1.33 0.15
CA LYS A 22 18.53 1.65 -1.19
C LYS A 22 17.03 1.41 -1.34
N VAL A 23 16.44 0.53 -0.54
CA VAL A 23 14.99 0.22 -0.52
C VAL A 23 14.20 1.39 0.08
N PHE A 24 14.79 2.09 1.05
CA PHE A 24 14.16 3.21 1.75
C PHE A 24 14.25 4.55 0.99
N SER A 25 14.58 4.51 -0.30
CA SER A 25 14.64 5.72 -1.13
C SER A 25 13.23 6.23 -1.44
N LYS A 26 12.90 7.43 -0.95
CA LYS A 26 11.62 8.11 -1.22
C LYS A 26 11.29 8.17 -2.71
N HIS A 27 12.25 8.62 -3.52
CA HIS A 27 12.09 8.72 -4.98
C HIS A 27 11.75 7.39 -5.65
N LYS A 28 12.31 6.27 -5.14
CA LYS A 28 11.97 4.93 -5.65
C LYS A 28 10.60 4.46 -5.19
N SER A 29 10.19 4.79 -3.96
CA SER A 29 8.86 4.42 -3.43
C SER A 29 7.69 5.14 -4.12
N GLU A 30 7.93 6.30 -4.70
CA GLU A 30 6.93 7.09 -5.43
C GLU A 30 6.68 6.56 -6.86
N ARG A 31 7.49 5.62 -7.33
CA ARG A 31 7.39 5.04 -8.68
C ARG A 31 6.91 3.59 -8.60
N PHE A 32 6.11 3.19 -9.58
CA PHE A 32 5.80 1.77 -9.75
C PHE A 32 7.08 0.98 -10.07
N PRO A 33 7.16 -0.29 -9.64
CA PRO A 33 8.21 -1.17 -10.08
C PRO A 33 8.16 -1.33 -11.61
N GLU A 34 9.28 -1.73 -12.19
CA GLU A 34 9.32 -2.11 -13.61
C GLU A 34 8.41 -3.31 -13.86
N ALA A 35 7.68 -3.25 -14.97
CA ALA A 35 6.82 -4.34 -15.39
C ALA A 35 7.66 -5.60 -15.66
N LYS A 36 7.19 -6.73 -15.16
CA LYS A 36 7.87 -8.01 -15.22
C LYS A 36 7.08 -8.99 -16.10
N PRO A 37 7.74 -9.97 -16.75
CA PRO A 37 7.06 -11.00 -17.55
C PRO A 37 6.05 -11.86 -16.76
N TRP A 38 6.17 -11.89 -15.42
CA TRP A 38 5.26 -12.59 -14.53
C TRP A 38 4.24 -11.67 -13.85
N ASP A 39 4.15 -10.40 -14.25
CA ASP A 39 3.02 -9.58 -13.85
C ASP A 39 1.76 -10.17 -14.48
N HIS A 40 0.88 -10.70 -13.63
CA HIS A 40 -0.32 -11.37 -14.09
C HIS A 40 -1.27 -10.35 -14.73
N ALA A 41 -1.59 -10.57 -16.01
CA ALA A 41 -2.69 -9.87 -16.66
C ALA A 41 -4.02 -10.34 -16.07
N ILE A 42 -4.98 -9.44 -15.96
CA ILE A 42 -6.36 -9.80 -15.63
C ILE A 42 -7.10 -10.01 -16.94
N ASP A 43 -7.21 -11.26 -17.36
CA ASP A 43 -7.96 -11.62 -18.57
C ASP A 43 -9.46 -11.48 -18.31
N LEU A 44 -10.10 -10.55 -19.02
CA LEU A 44 -11.52 -10.30 -18.91
C LEU A 44 -12.28 -11.09 -19.99
N LYS A 45 -13.48 -11.56 -19.64
CA LYS A 45 -14.40 -12.11 -20.63
C LYS A 45 -14.94 -10.98 -21.52
N ASP A 46 -15.25 -11.26 -22.78
CA ASP A 46 -15.82 -10.28 -23.72
C ASP A 46 -17.13 -9.64 -23.24
N THR A 47 -17.85 -10.32 -22.35
CA THR A 47 -19.10 -9.85 -21.76
C THR A 47 -18.92 -9.03 -20.49
N PHE A 48 -17.67 -8.80 -20.05
CA PHE A 48 -17.37 -8.11 -18.81
C PHE A 48 -17.85 -6.66 -18.83
N LYS A 49 -18.54 -6.27 -17.75
CA LYS A 49 -18.93 -4.88 -17.48
C LYS A 49 -18.41 -4.48 -16.11
N PRO A 50 -17.58 -3.41 -16.01
CA PRO A 50 -17.12 -2.91 -14.72
C PRO A 50 -18.30 -2.59 -13.81
N ARG A 51 -18.25 -3.03 -12.55
CA ARG A 51 -19.27 -2.72 -11.54
C ARG A 51 -18.72 -1.68 -10.58
N LYS A 52 -19.47 -0.60 -10.37
CA LYS A 52 -19.16 0.39 -9.33
C LYS A 52 -19.68 -0.14 -7.99
N GLY A 53 -18.79 -0.65 -7.15
CA GLY A 53 -19.13 -1.05 -5.78
C GLY A 53 -19.47 0.16 -4.92
N HIS A 54 -20.33 -0.03 -3.91
CA HIS A 54 -20.56 0.98 -2.89
C HIS A 54 -19.33 1.01 -1.95
N MET A 55 -18.69 2.17 -1.82
CA MET A 55 -17.61 2.35 -0.87
C MET A 55 -18.23 2.48 0.52
N ILE A 56 -18.03 1.47 1.37
CA ILE A 56 -18.46 1.52 2.76
C ILE A 56 -17.28 2.08 3.58
N PRO A 57 -17.41 3.26 4.20
CA PRO A 57 -16.41 3.76 5.11
C PRO A 57 -16.15 2.77 6.25
N CYS A 58 -14.88 2.51 6.57
CA CYS A 58 -14.49 1.53 7.59
C CYS A 58 -15.13 1.77 8.97
N PHE A 59 -15.47 3.03 9.31
CA PHE A 59 -16.15 3.34 10.57
C PHE A 59 -17.57 2.76 10.65
N LEU A 60 -18.29 2.63 9.52
CA LEU A 60 -19.63 2.04 9.51
C LEU A 60 -19.60 0.53 9.79
N ALA A 61 -18.51 -0.17 9.45
CA ALA A 61 -18.35 -1.59 9.77
C ALA A 61 -18.28 -1.83 11.28
N LEU A 62 -17.61 -0.94 12.02
CA LEU A 62 -17.53 -1.00 13.48
C LEU A 62 -18.89 -0.69 14.14
N VAL A 63 -19.64 0.26 13.59
CA VAL A 63 -21.00 0.59 14.07
C VAL A 63 -21.96 -0.59 13.87
N LEU A 64 -21.91 -1.27 12.72
CA LEU A 64 -22.75 -2.44 12.46
C LEU A 64 -22.39 -3.63 13.36
N HIS A 65 -21.10 -3.91 13.57
CA HIS A 65 -20.66 -4.96 14.50
C HIS A 65 -21.08 -4.63 15.95
N ARG A 66 -21.05 -3.36 16.35
CA ARG A 66 -21.51 -2.92 17.68
C ARG A 66 -23.02 -3.06 17.85
N ILE A 67 -23.81 -2.72 16.83
CA ILE A 67 -25.28 -2.87 16.86
C ILE A 67 -25.69 -4.34 16.92
N GLN A 68 -24.97 -5.25 16.26
CA GLN A 68 -25.26 -6.69 16.31
C GLN A 68 -24.93 -7.33 17.67
N HIS A 69 -23.98 -6.77 18.42
CA HIS A 69 -23.59 -7.24 19.75
C HIS A 69 -24.34 -6.56 20.91
N GLU A 70 -25.01 -5.43 20.67
CA GLU A 70 -25.82 -4.70 21.67
C GLU A 70 -27.33 -4.94 21.52
N SER A 71 -27.76 -5.96 20.77
CA SER A 71 -29.15 -6.43 20.82
C SER A 71 -29.39 -7.21 22.12
N PRO A 72 -30.41 -6.87 22.93
CA PRO A 72 -30.84 -7.70 24.06
C PRO A 72 -31.42 -9.04 23.58
#